data_AF-A0ABD0QQ88-F1
#
_entry.id   AF-A0ABD0QQ88-F1
#
_cell.length_a   1.000
_cell.length_b   1.000
_cell.length_c   1.000
_cell.angle_alpha   90.00
_cell.angle_beta   90.00
_cell.angle_gamma   90.00
#
_symmetry.space_group_name_H-M   'P 1'
#
loop_
_entity.id
_entity.type
_entity.pdbx_description
1 polymer ?
#
loop_
_entity_poly.entity_id
_entity_poly.type
_entity_poly.pdbx_seq_one_letter_code
_entity_poly.pdbx_strand_id
1 'polypeptide(L)'
;MKMNKHTLYTLFLTASFHVISIWSDDEEVLSCPEHQQAFESSCYEFMVLQRSFLSAQAWCERGGGHLAFIQNEETQQFLQKHLQPEQDWWIGLAPVSTNLTLDSAATE
;
A
#
# COMPACT_ATOMS: atom_id res chain seq x y z
N MET A 1 33.01 -42.54 13.21
CA MET A 1 33.20 -41.10 12.91
C MET A 1 32.69 -40.29 14.11
N LYS A 2 33.57 -39.69 14.93
CA LYS A 2 33.15 -38.92 16.12
C LYS A 2 33.07 -37.44 15.73
N MET A 3 31.84 -36.96 15.54
CA MET A 3 31.62 -35.58 15.12
C MET A 3 32.02 -34.64 16.27
N ASN A 4 32.92 -33.69 15.99
CA ASN A 4 33.41 -32.75 16.99
C ASN A 4 32.23 -31.88 17.47
N LYS A 5 32.11 -31.71 18.79
CA LYS A 5 31.07 -30.87 19.43
C LYS A 5 31.08 -29.44 18.89
N HIS A 6 32.27 -28.94 18.51
CA HIS A 6 32.41 -27.64 17.85
C HIS A 6 31.82 -27.65 16.43
N THR A 7 32.07 -28.70 15.65
CA THR A 7 31.49 -28.89 14.31
C THR A 7 29.96 -29.04 14.39
N LEU A 8 29.45 -29.73 15.41
CA LEU A 8 28.02 -29.83 15.68
C LEU A 8 27.42 -28.45 16.05
N TYR A 9 28.10 -27.69 16.92
CA TYR A 9 27.65 -26.35 17.33
C TYR A 9 27.65 -25.36 16.18
N THR A 10 28.68 -25.39 15.32
CA THR A 10 28.74 -24.55 14.12
C THR A 10 27.63 -24.88 13.13
N LEU A 11 27.29 -26.16 12.94
CA LEU A 11 26.18 -26.57 12.06
C LEU A 11 24.82 -26.11 12.58
N PHE A 12 24.59 -26.16 13.90
CA PHE A 12 23.37 -25.63 14.51
C PHE A 12 23.26 -24.11 14.36
N LEU A 13 24.35 -23.37 14.57
CA LEU A 13 24.38 -21.92 14.40
C LEU A 13 24.10 -21.53 12.94
N THR A 14 24.79 -22.13 11.97
CA THR A 14 24.55 -21.83 10.54
C THR A 14 23.14 -22.21 10.10
N ALA A 15 22.60 -23.33 10.60
CA ALA A 15 21.22 -23.71 10.34
C ALA A 15 20.25 -22.68 10.92
N SER A 16 20.46 -22.18 12.15
CA SER A 16 19.62 -21.10 12.70
C SER A 16 19.72 -19.78 11.92
N PHE A 17 20.91 -19.40 11.45
CA PHE A 17 21.09 -18.22 10.59
C PHE A 17 20.44 -18.36 9.21
N HIS A 18 20.50 -19.55 8.59
CA HIS A 18 19.81 -19.81 7.32
C HIS A 18 18.31 -20.01 7.49
N VAL A 19 17.88 -20.51 8.65
CA VAL A 19 16.48 -20.48 9.01
C VAL A 19 16.09 -19.01 8.99
N ILE A 20 16.70 -18.07 9.74
CA ILE A 20 16.32 -16.63 9.81
C ILE A 20 16.01 -15.98 8.45
N SER A 21 16.72 -16.33 7.37
CA SER A 21 16.47 -15.77 6.03
C SER A 21 15.22 -16.28 5.31
N ILE A 22 14.52 -17.30 5.84
CA ILE A 22 13.40 -18.00 5.16
C ILE A 22 12.01 -17.51 5.65
N TRP A 23 11.91 -16.64 6.66
CA TRP A 23 10.65 -16.26 7.35
C TRP A 23 10.47 -14.75 7.42
N SER A 24 11.01 -14.04 6.42
CA SER A 24 10.64 -12.66 6.13
C SER A 24 9.60 -12.68 5.01
N ASP A 25 8.34 -13.02 5.33
CA ASP A 25 7.25 -12.38 4.61
C ASP A 25 7.26 -10.93 5.12
N ASP A 26 8.07 -10.08 4.48
CA ASP A 26 8.07 -8.63 4.69
C ASP A 26 6.74 -8.07 4.15
N GLU A 27 5.64 -8.37 4.84
CA GLU A 27 4.48 -7.51 4.79
C GLU A 27 4.87 -6.26 5.60
N GLU A 28 5.52 -5.30 4.92
CA GLU A 28 5.81 -3.98 5.51
C GLU A 28 4.48 -3.40 6.04
N VAL A 29 4.30 -3.46 7.35
CA VAL A 29 3.14 -2.87 8.01
C VAL A 29 3.27 -1.36 7.88
N LEU A 30 2.59 -0.78 6.88
CA LEU A 30 2.62 0.66 6.68
C LEU A 30 2.04 1.39 7.88
N SER A 31 2.82 2.33 8.41
CA SER A 31 2.41 3.21 9.48
C SER A 31 1.88 4.51 8.88
N CYS A 32 0.58 4.76 9.06
CA CYS A 32 -0.07 6.00 8.64
C CYS A 32 -0.17 7.00 9.79
N PRO A 33 -0.24 8.32 9.50
CA PRO A 33 -0.55 9.35 10.47
C PRO A 33 -1.86 9.07 11.25
N GLU A 34 -2.01 9.73 12.39
CA GLU A 34 -3.26 9.66 13.16
C GLU A 34 -4.46 10.07 12.30
N HIS A 35 -5.60 9.37 12.49
CA HIS A 35 -6.84 9.55 11.73
C HIS A 35 -6.80 9.12 10.26
N GLN A 36 -5.71 8.47 9.81
CA GLN A 36 -5.64 7.85 8.49
C GLN A 36 -5.66 6.32 8.58
N GLN A 37 -6.21 5.69 7.56
CA GLN A 37 -6.29 4.24 7.44
C GLN A 37 -5.29 3.75 6.40
N ALA A 38 -4.42 2.82 6.80
CA ALA A 38 -3.52 2.13 5.88
C ALA A 38 -4.30 1.12 5.03
N PHE A 39 -4.03 1.12 3.73
CA PHE A 39 -4.47 0.09 2.79
C PHE A 39 -3.49 -0.02 1.63
N GLU A 40 -3.04 -1.24 1.34
CA GLU A 40 -1.95 -1.53 0.40
C GLU A 40 -0.72 -0.65 0.66
N SER A 41 -0.30 0.17 -0.31
CA SER A 41 0.86 1.06 -0.27
C SER A 41 0.53 2.51 0.11
N SER A 42 -0.68 2.76 0.64
CA SER A 42 -1.24 4.12 0.77
C SER A 42 -1.95 4.37 2.10
N CYS A 43 -2.03 5.64 2.47
CA CYS A 43 -2.79 6.13 3.62
C CYS A 43 -4.01 6.94 3.15
N TYR A 44 -5.17 6.64 3.72
CA TYR A 44 -6.45 7.23 3.33
C TYR A 44 -7.08 8.02 4.48
N GLU A 45 -7.59 9.20 4.18
CA GLU A 45 -8.27 10.06 5.15
C GLU A 45 -9.70 10.37 4.69
N PHE A 46 -10.68 10.08 5.54
CA PHE A 46 -12.11 10.20 5.21
C PHE A 46 -12.70 11.51 5.73
N MET A 47 -12.69 12.52 4.87
CA MET A 47 -13.16 13.88 5.20
C MET A 47 -14.68 14.03 5.03
N VAL A 48 -15.41 14.05 6.15
CA VAL A 48 -16.88 14.22 6.15
C VAL A 48 -17.34 15.67 5.90
N LEU A 49 -16.45 16.66 6.00
CA LEU A 49 -16.82 18.05 5.80
C LEU A 49 -17.03 18.33 4.31
N GLN A 50 -18.26 18.66 3.93
CA GLN A 50 -18.60 19.00 2.55
C GLN A 50 -17.80 20.21 2.02
N ARG A 51 -17.25 20.04 0.82
CA ARG A 51 -16.46 21.04 0.09
C ARG A 51 -16.81 20.95 -1.39
N SER A 52 -16.50 22.01 -2.15
CA SER A 52 -16.44 21.87 -3.61
C SER A 52 -15.29 20.93 -3.98
N PHE A 53 -15.37 20.28 -5.15
CA PHE A 53 -14.32 19.39 -5.64
C PHE A 53 -12.92 20.02 -5.55
N LEU A 54 -12.75 21.25 -6.06
CA LEU A 54 -11.48 21.97 -6.05
C LEU A 54 -10.98 22.26 -4.62
N SER A 55 -11.88 22.60 -3.70
CA SER A 55 -11.50 22.83 -2.30
C SER A 55 -11.14 21.54 -1.57
N ALA A 56 -11.75 20.40 -1.93
CA ALA A 56 -11.41 19.09 -1.39
C ALA A 56 -10.04 18.64 -1.89
N GLN A 57 -9.77 18.77 -3.19
CA GLN A 57 -8.45 18.49 -3.77
C GLN A 57 -7.35 19.34 -3.11
N ALA A 58 -7.55 20.66 -3.00
CA ALA A 58 -6.59 21.56 -2.37
C ALA A 58 -6.37 21.26 -0.87
N TRP A 59 -7.36 20.66 -0.20
CA TRP A 59 -7.21 20.20 1.18
C TRP A 59 -6.28 18.99 1.26
N CYS A 60 -6.50 17.97 0.43
CA CYS A 60 -5.64 16.79 0.36
C CYS A 60 -4.20 17.14 -0.04
N GLU A 61 -4.03 18.04 -1.01
CA GLU A 61 -2.70 18.51 -1.45
C GLU A 61 -1.93 19.24 -0.34
N ARG A 62 -2.62 20.01 0.51
CA ARG A 62 -1.98 20.65 1.67
C ARG A 62 -1.48 19.62 2.69
N GLY A 63 -2.13 18.46 2.79
CA GLY A 63 -1.71 17.33 3.61
C GLY A 63 -0.62 16.46 2.97
N GLY A 64 -0.14 16.80 1.76
CA GLY A 64 0.86 16.02 1.03
C GLY A 64 0.29 14.86 0.22
N GLY A 65 -1.03 14.79 0.01
CA GLY A 65 -1.71 13.77 -0.78
C GLY A 65 -2.54 14.37 -1.92
N HIS A 66 -3.58 13.64 -2.33
CA HIS A 66 -4.57 14.06 -3.32
C HIS A 66 -5.90 13.36 -3.02
N LEU A 67 -7.00 13.75 -3.69
CA LEU A 67 -8.23 12.95 -3.62
C LEU A 67 -7.96 11.51 -4.03
N ALA A 68 -8.58 10.54 -3.35
CA ALA A 68 -8.32 9.12 -3.58
C ALA A 68 -8.68 8.70 -5.02
N PHE A 69 -7.80 7.92 -5.65
CA PHE A 69 -8.06 7.29 -6.94
C PHE A 69 -8.47 5.83 -6.74
N ILE A 70 -9.46 5.36 -7.48
CA ILE A 70 -9.84 3.95 -7.50
C ILE A 70 -8.98 3.26 -8.56
N GLN A 71 -7.95 2.56 -8.12
CA GLN A 71 -6.99 1.89 -9.02
C GLN A 71 -7.48 0.51 -9.47
N ASN A 72 -8.18 -0.20 -8.58
CA ASN A 72 -8.63 -1.57 -8.75
C ASN A 72 -9.90 -1.83 -7.91
N GLU A 73 -10.44 -3.04 -8.02
CA GLU A 73 -11.65 -3.45 -7.29
C GLU A 73 -11.41 -3.49 -5.77
N GLU A 74 -10.21 -3.88 -5.35
CA GLU A 74 -9.80 -3.97 -3.95
C GLU A 74 -9.84 -2.59 -3.29
N THR A 75 -9.34 -1.56 -3.96
CA THR A 75 -9.43 -0.16 -3.52
C THR A 75 -10.88 0.30 -3.47
N GLN A 76 -11.68 -0.05 -4.47
CA GLN A 76 -13.11 0.28 -4.49
C GLN A 76 -13.84 -0.30 -3.27
N GLN A 77 -13.62 -1.58 -2.98
CA GLN A 77 -14.21 -2.28 -1.84
C GLN A 77 -13.72 -1.69 -0.50
N PHE A 78 -12.43 -1.39 -0.40
CA PHE A 78 -11.84 -0.73 0.76
C PHE A 78 -12.52 0.62 1.03
N LEU A 79 -12.66 1.47 0.01
CA LEU A 79 -13.35 2.75 0.15
C LEU A 79 -14.81 2.55 0.57
N GLN A 80 -15.57 1.73 -0.15
CA GLN A 80 -16.99 1.48 0.16
C GLN A 80 -17.24 1.02 1.60
N LYS A 81 -16.32 0.25 2.20
CA LYS A 81 -16.41 -0.19 3.59
C LYS A 81 -16.32 0.97 4.60
N HIS A 82 -15.67 2.06 4.25
CA HIS A 82 -15.40 3.20 5.13
C HIS A 82 -16.26 4.44 4.81
N LEU A 83 -16.83 4.53 3.60
CA LEU A 83 -17.70 5.63 3.21
C LEU A 83 -19.11 5.47 3.79
N GLN A 84 -19.70 6.58 4.22
CA GLN A 84 -21.09 6.61 4.67
C GLN A 84 -22.02 6.67 3.45
N PRO A 85 -22.98 5.74 3.30
CA PRO A 85 -23.79 5.61 2.08
C PRO A 85 -24.81 6.74 1.90
N GLU A 86 -25.12 7.50 2.95
CA GLU A 86 -26.04 8.65 2.89
C GLU A 86 -25.37 9.94 2.38
N GLN A 87 -24.07 9.91 2.08
CA GLN A 87 -23.29 11.07 1.67
C GLN A 87 -22.67 10.87 0.29
N ASP A 88 -22.61 11.95 -0.49
CA ASP A 88 -21.82 12.00 -1.72
C ASP A 88 -20.36 12.31 -1.38
N TRP A 89 -19.43 11.56 -2.00
CA TRP A 89 -18.00 11.66 -1.74
C TRP A 89 -17.24 12.08 -2.99
N TRP A 90 -16.30 13.01 -2.83
CA TRP A 90 -15.36 13.36 -3.89
C TRP A 90 -14.26 12.30 -4.00
N ILE A 91 -14.05 11.80 -5.21
CA ILE A 91 -12.92 10.95 -5.59
C ILE A 91 -12.10 11.67 -6.66
N GLY A 92 -10.81 11.37 -6.71
CA GLY A 92 -9.91 11.93 -7.70
C GLY A 92 -10.19 11.35 -9.09
N LEU A 93 -9.96 12.14 -10.13
CA LEU A 93 -9.88 11.65 -11.49
C LEU A 93 -8.44 11.21 -11.75
N ALA A 94 -8.20 9.90 -11.86
CA ALA A 94 -6.91 9.42 -12.33
C ALA A 94 -6.71 9.91 -13.77
N PRO A 95 -5.53 10.46 -14.13
CA PRO A 95 -5.23 10.73 -15.53
C PRO A 95 -5.39 9.43 -16.30
N VAL A 96 -6.08 9.47 -17.45
CA VAL A 96 -6.15 8.32 -18.35
C VAL A 96 -4.71 7.98 -18.71
N SER A 97 -4.20 6.85 -18.21
CA SER A 97 -2.91 6.36 -18.63
C SER A 97 -3.05 5.96 -20.09
N THR A 98 -2.48 6.75 -20.99
CA THR A 98 -2.37 6.42 -22.42
C THR A 98 -1.48 5.20 -22.68
N ASN A 99 -0.99 4.54 -21.61
CA ASN A 99 -0.10 3.38 -21.64
C ASN A 99 -0.79 2.03 -21.35
N LEU A 100 -2.12 1.92 -21.35
CA LEU A 100 -2.76 0.60 -21.37
C LEU A 100 -2.63 -0.15 -22.73
N THR A 101 -1.88 0.40 -23.69
CA THR A 101 -1.50 -0.27 -24.97
C THR A 101 -0.03 -0.06 -25.39
N LEU A 102 0.85 0.44 -24.52
CA LEU A 102 2.28 0.61 -24.83
C LEU A 102 3.16 -0.44 -24.13
N ASP A 103 2.71 -1.69 -24.12
CA ASP A 103 3.56 -2.86 -23.82
C ASP A 103 3.77 -3.76 -25.07
N SER A 104 3.46 -3.28 -26.27
CA SER A 104 3.66 -4.09 -27.50
C SER A 104 3.98 -3.30 -28.79
N ALA A 105 4.86 -2.30 -28.70
CA ALA A 105 5.56 -1.79 -29.89
C ALA A 105 6.98 -1.37 -29.47
N ALA A 106 7.89 -2.34 -29.42
CA ALA A 106 8.85 -2.61 -30.49
C ALA A 106 10.06 -1.67 -30.40
N THR A 107 11.15 -2.24 -29.88
CA THR A 107 12.52 -1.92 -30.24
C THR A 107 12.68 -1.70 -31.74
N GLU A 108 13.15 -0.52 -32.12
CA GLU A 108 14.26 -0.26 -33.06
C GLU A 108 14.69 1.21 -32.99
#